data_AF-A0A1W9QM26-F1
#
_entry.id   AF-A0A1W9QM26-F1
#
_cell.length_a   1.000
_cell.length_b   1.000
_cell.length_c   1.000
_cell.angle_alpha   90.00
_cell.angle_beta   90.00
_cell.angle_gamma   90.00
#
_symmetry.space_group_name_H-M   'P 1'
#
loop_
_entity.id
_entity.type
_entity.pdbx_description
1 polymer ?
#
loop_
_entity_poly.entity_id
_entity_poly.type
_entity_poly.pdbx_seq_one_letter_code
_entity_poly.pdbx_strand_id
1 'polypeptide(L)'
;MKPDIPNLIWIDPRLIADNTEVNNKERVLFAARKLYSNYIMTTSSENNWASVKKNIAGILSQTITEAELHLVAEQQAERIEKYKKLLREFGAEEDYHPEKWFNDAILEEVKKEQWNLKDLSTKEFHFRDNYQKSNWYNFQEAAKQYLKNAEIILRPLLSSLEMKEW
;
A
#
# COMPACT_ATOMS: atom_id res chain seq x y z
N MET A 1 -14.89 -5.10 4.18
CA MET A 1 -14.14 -4.54 3.03
C MET A 1 -12.88 -5.36 2.85
N LYS A 2 -12.55 -5.77 1.61
CA LYS A 2 -11.33 -6.55 1.30
C LYS A 2 -10.47 -5.85 0.23
N PRO A 3 -10.14 -4.55 0.37
CA PRO A 3 -9.41 -3.78 -0.64
C PRO A 3 -7.95 -4.21 -0.76
N ASP A 4 -7.46 -4.91 0.25
CA ASP A 4 -6.11 -5.42 0.44
C ASP A 4 -5.82 -6.68 -0.40
N ILE A 5 -6.84 -7.33 -0.97
CA ILE A 5 -6.69 -8.49 -1.86
C ILE A 5 -6.66 -8.00 -3.31
N PRO A 6 -5.48 -7.84 -3.94
CA PRO A 6 -5.33 -7.04 -5.16
C PRO A 6 -6.07 -7.58 -6.39
N ASN A 7 -6.35 -8.88 -6.42
CA ASN A 7 -7.01 -9.55 -7.54
C ASN A 7 -8.45 -9.96 -7.24
N LEU A 8 -9.05 -9.46 -6.15
CA LEU A 8 -10.44 -9.79 -5.78
C LEU A 8 -11.46 -8.89 -6.49
N ILE A 9 -12.52 -9.52 -7.00
CA ILE A 9 -13.82 -8.89 -7.27
C ILE A 9 -14.77 -9.17 -6.09
N TRP A 10 -15.40 -8.12 -5.58
CA TRP A 10 -16.34 -8.22 -4.46
C TRP A 10 -17.43 -7.15 -4.55
N ILE A 11 -18.55 -7.36 -3.86
CA ILE A 11 -19.66 -6.40 -3.82
C ILE A 11 -19.54 -5.49 -2.61
N ASP A 12 -19.55 -4.18 -2.83
CA ASP A 12 -19.61 -3.14 -1.80
C ASP A 12 -21.01 -2.52 -1.76
N PRO A 13 -21.88 -2.95 -0.82
CA PRO A 13 -23.26 -2.47 -0.74
C PRO A 13 -23.37 -0.99 -0.34
N ARG A 14 -22.26 -0.34 0.03
CA ARG A 14 -22.23 1.09 0.36
C ARG A 14 -22.07 1.97 -0.88
N LEU A 15 -21.74 1.39 -2.04
CA LEU A 15 -21.64 2.11 -3.30
C LEU A 15 -23.01 2.15 -3.99
N ILE A 16 -23.21 3.14 -4.88
CA ILE A 16 -24.42 3.23 -5.71
C ILE A 16 -24.57 1.97 -6.58
N ALA A 17 -25.81 1.61 -6.93
CA ALA A 17 -26.15 0.35 -7.61
C ALA A 17 -25.21 0.01 -8.79
N ASP A 18 -24.94 0.98 -9.65
CA ASP A 18 -24.10 0.84 -10.85
C ASP A 18 -22.60 0.61 -10.56
N ASN A 19 -22.16 0.81 -9.31
CA ASN A 19 -20.78 0.68 -8.87
C ASN A 19 -20.61 -0.25 -7.66
N THR A 20 -21.62 -1.08 -7.38
CA THR A 20 -21.56 -2.04 -6.27
C THR A 20 -20.48 -3.09 -6.46
N GLU A 21 -20.20 -3.50 -7.70
CA GLU A 21 -19.08 -4.40 -7.99
C GLU A 21 -17.74 -3.65 -7.95
N VAL A 22 -16.84 -4.15 -7.12
CA VAL A 22 -15.49 -3.63 -6.94
C VAL A 22 -14.48 -4.62 -7.48
N ASN A 23 -13.78 -4.24 -8.55
CA ASN A 23 -12.63 -4.96 -9.08
C ASN A 23 -11.31 -4.35 -8.56
N ASN A 24 -10.68 -5.00 -7.58
CA ASN A 24 -9.44 -4.49 -6.98
C ASN A 24 -8.27 -4.47 -7.99
N LYS A 25 -8.25 -5.39 -8.97
CA LYS A 25 -7.16 -5.48 -9.96
C LYS A 25 -7.10 -4.22 -10.81
N GLU A 26 -8.25 -3.76 -11.28
CA GLU A 26 -8.34 -2.52 -12.06
C GLU A 26 -7.97 -1.29 -11.21
N ARG A 27 -8.40 -1.25 -9.94
CA ARG A 27 -8.03 -0.16 -9.01
C ARG A 27 -6.52 -0.09 -8.80
N VAL A 28 -5.87 -1.24 -8.60
CA VAL A 28 -4.41 -1.34 -8.43
C VAL A 28 -3.69 -0.91 -9.70
N LEU A 29 -4.11 -1.38 -10.88
CA LEU A 29 -3.50 -0.99 -12.15
C LEU A 29 -3.66 0.51 -12.44
N PHE A 30 -4.82 1.07 -12.10
CA PHE A 30 -5.07 2.51 -12.22
C PHE A 30 -4.15 3.31 -11.30
N ALA A 31 -4.04 2.92 -10.03
CA ALA A 31 -3.15 3.58 -9.07
C ALA A 31 -1.68 3.47 -9.50
N ALA A 32 -1.23 2.28 -9.92
CA ALA A 32 0.11 2.04 -10.43
C ALA A 32 0.44 2.93 -11.63
N ARG A 33 -0.51 3.11 -12.56
CA ARG A 33 -0.35 4.04 -13.69
C ARG A 33 -0.09 5.46 -13.21
N LYS A 34 -0.87 5.95 -12.25
CA LYS A 34 -0.74 7.31 -11.73
C LYS A 34 0.61 7.52 -11.03
N LEU A 35 1.03 6.55 -10.20
CA LEU A 35 2.35 6.57 -9.56
C LEU A 35 3.47 6.57 -10.61
N TYR A 36 3.40 5.70 -11.61
CA TYR A 36 4.39 5.63 -12.67
C TYR A 36 4.45 6.93 -13.48
N SER A 37 3.29 7.51 -13.84
CA SER A 37 3.24 8.80 -14.53
C SER A 37 3.91 9.91 -13.71
N ASN A 38 3.68 9.97 -12.40
CA ASN A 38 4.34 10.94 -11.53
C ASN A 38 5.87 10.73 -11.50
N TYR A 39 6.32 9.47 -11.41
CA TYR A 39 7.74 9.14 -11.45
C TYR A 39 8.41 9.55 -12.77
N ILE A 40 7.77 9.30 -13.91
CA ILE A 40 8.26 9.74 -15.22
C ILE A 40 8.36 11.26 -15.26
N MET A 41 7.33 11.97 -14.78
CA MET A 41 7.34 13.44 -14.72
C MET A 41 8.48 14.00 -13.86
N THR A 42 8.84 13.34 -12.76
CA THR A 42 9.90 13.82 -11.86
C THR A 42 11.31 13.41 -12.28
N THR A 43 11.47 12.32 -13.03
CA THR A 43 12.79 11.77 -13.38
C THR A 43 13.18 11.98 -14.84
N SER A 44 12.27 12.47 -15.70
CA SER A 44 12.49 12.54 -17.16
C SER A 44 12.86 11.20 -17.80
N SER A 45 12.49 10.09 -17.16
CA SER A 45 12.72 8.75 -17.68
C SER A 45 11.82 8.43 -18.89
N GLU A 46 12.21 7.46 -19.70
CA GLU A 46 11.37 6.98 -20.80
C GLU A 46 10.06 6.36 -20.30
N ASN A 47 8.97 6.65 -21.01
CA ASN A 47 7.66 6.10 -20.67
C ASN A 47 7.53 4.66 -21.21
N ASN A 48 7.78 3.69 -20.34
CA ASN A 48 7.64 2.26 -20.62
C ASN A 48 6.37 1.65 -20.00
N TRP A 49 5.32 2.47 -19.78
CA TRP A 49 4.11 2.06 -19.08
C TRP A 49 3.45 0.81 -19.66
N ALA A 50 3.45 0.62 -20.99
CA ALA A 50 2.85 -0.57 -21.59
C ALA A 50 3.52 -1.87 -21.09
N SER A 51 4.85 -1.87 -21.01
CA SER A 51 5.65 -2.99 -20.49
C SER A 51 5.42 -3.18 -18.99
N VAL A 52 5.48 -2.08 -18.22
CA VAL A 52 5.23 -2.09 -16.76
C VAL A 52 3.83 -2.62 -16.44
N LYS A 53 2.79 -2.14 -17.16
CA LYS A 53 1.41 -2.61 -17.01
C LYS A 53 1.30 -4.11 -17.29
N LYS A 54 1.93 -4.59 -18.36
CA LYS A 54 1.93 -6.02 -18.71
C LYS A 54 2.56 -6.86 -17.60
N ASN A 55 3.68 -6.40 -17.04
CA ASN A 55 4.35 -7.08 -15.93
C ASN A 55 3.49 -7.10 -14.67
N ILE A 56 2.95 -5.95 -14.25
CA ILE A 56 2.07 -5.87 -13.07
C ILE A 56 0.81 -6.73 -13.26
N ALA A 57 0.17 -6.67 -14.42
CA ALA A 57 -1.02 -7.45 -14.71
C ALA A 57 -0.75 -8.97 -14.68
N GLY A 58 0.45 -9.41 -15.10
CA GLY A 58 0.90 -10.80 -14.99
C GLY A 58 1.20 -11.22 -13.55
N ILE A 59 1.75 -10.32 -12.72
CA ILE A 59 2.00 -10.58 -11.29
C ILE A 59 0.69 -10.71 -10.52
N LEU A 60 -0.31 -9.88 -10.84
CA LEU A 60 -1.63 -9.87 -10.20
C LEU A 60 -2.53 -11.06 -10.57
N SER A 61 -2.00 -12.08 -11.27
CA SER A 61 -2.65 -13.37 -11.60
C SER A 61 -4.09 -13.27 -12.13
N GLN A 62 -4.83 -14.39 -12.14
CA GLN A 62 -6.26 -14.40 -12.44
C GLN A 62 -7.01 -13.66 -11.34
N THR A 63 -8.02 -12.91 -11.77
CA THR A 63 -8.97 -12.29 -10.86
C THR A 63 -9.75 -13.40 -10.15
N ILE A 64 -9.97 -13.23 -8.85
CA ILE A 64 -10.74 -14.16 -8.02
C ILE A 64 -12.00 -13.47 -7.52
N THR A 65 -13.03 -14.25 -7.25
CA THR A 65 -14.29 -13.80 -6.65
C THR A 65 -14.33 -14.10 -5.14
N GLU A 66 -15.37 -13.65 -4.44
CA GLU A 66 -15.53 -13.97 -3.02
C GLU A 66 -15.67 -15.48 -2.72
N ALA A 67 -16.11 -16.27 -3.70
CA ALA A 67 -16.17 -17.73 -3.57
C ALA A 67 -14.77 -18.39 -3.55
N GLU A 68 -13.76 -17.69 -4.07
CA GLU A 68 -12.42 -18.20 -4.31
C GLU A 68 -11.40 -17.68 -3.28
N LEU A 69 -11.87 -17.12 -2.15
CA LEU A 69 -10.99 -16.55 -1.11
C LEU A 69 -10.03 -17.58 -0.50
N HIS A 70 -10.32 -18.87 -0.60
CA HIS A 70 -9.42 -19.94 -0.19
C HIS A 70 -8.09 -19.94 -0.96
N LEU A 71 -8.05 -19.38 -2.18
CA LEU A 71 -6.84 -19.26 -3.01
C LEU A 71 -5.91 -18.13 -2.58
N VAL A 72 -6.37 -17.21 -1.73
CA VAL A 72 -5.67 -15.95 -1.41
C VAL A 72 -4.32 -16.21 -0.75
N ALA A 73 -4.24 -17.17 0.18
CA ALA A 73 -3.01 -17.43 0.94
C ALA A 73 -1.87 -17.91 0.05
N GLU A 74 -2.15 -18.87 -0.83
CA GLU A 74 -1.18 -19.40 -1.80
C GLU A 74 -0.75 -18.32 -2.81
N GLN A 75 -1.72 -17.62 -3.40
CA GLN A 75 -1.44 -16.54 -4.36
C GLN A 75 -0.67 -15.36 -3.74
N GLN A 76 -0.91 -15.07 -2.46
CA GLN A 76 -0.17 -14.07 -1.71
C GLN A 76 1.30 -14.49 -1.53
N ALA A 77 1.56 -15.75 -1.15
CA ALA A 77 2.91 -16.27 -1.03
C ALA A 77 3.66 -16.18 -2.37
N GLU A 78 3.04 -16.63 -3.47
CA GLU A 78 3.63 -16.53 -4.80
C GLU A 78 3.94 -15.09 -5.21
N ARG A 79 3.01 -14.16 -4.96
CA ARG A 79 3.17 -12.74 -5.30
C ARG A 79 4.34 -12.12 -4.53
N ILE A 80 4.47 -12.42 -3.24
CA ILE A 80 5.58 -11.93 -2.41
C ILE A 80 6.92 -12.41 -2.97
N GLU A 81 7.03 -13.68 -3.34
CA GLU A 81 8.28 -14.21 -3.91
C GLU A 81 8.61 -13.60 -5.28
N LYS A 82 7.61 -13.34 -6.13
CA LYS A 82 7.81 -12.60 -7.39
C LYS A 82 8.33 -11.18 -7.14
N TYR A 83 7.78 -10.46 -6.16
CA TYR A 83 8.27 -9.12 -5.81
C TYR A 83 9.67 -9.14 -5.24
N LYS A 84 10.00 -10.09 -4.33
CA LYS A 84 11.36 -10.25 -3.83
C LYS A 84 12.35 -10.50 -4.97
N LYS A 85 11.99 -11.35 -5.94
CA LYS A 85 12.83 -11.58 -7.13
C LYS A 85 13.06 -10.29 -7.91
N LEU A 86 12.01 -9.51 -8.19
CA LEU A 86 12.14 -8.22 -8.87
C LEU A 86 13.01 -7.24 -8.09
N LEU A 87 12.82 -7.11 -6.77
CA LEU A 87 13.63 -6.22 -5.94
C LEU A 87 15.13 -6.58 -6.01
N ARG A 88 15.46 -7.88 -5.96
CA ARG A 88 16.83 -8.36 -6.17
C ARG A 88 17.38 -7.98 -7.54
N GLU A 89 16.58 -8.08 -8.60
CA GLU A 89 16.98 -7.63 -9.96
C GLU A 89 17.32 -6.14 -10.01
N PHE A 90 16.75 -5.32 -9.13
CA PHE A 90 17.04 -3.88 -8.98
C PHE A 90 18.10 -3.56 -7.91
N GLY A 91 18.79 -4.56 -7.35
CA GLY A 91 19.83 -4.37 -6.33
C GLY A 91 19.30 -4.08 -4.93
N ALA A 92 18.00 -4.25 -4.69
CA ALA A 92 17.41 -4.21 -3.35
C ALA A 92 17.43 -5.63 -2.74
N GLU A 93 18.56 -5.98 -2.11
CA GLU A 93 18.81 -7.31 -1.54
C GLU A 93 18.38 -7.46 -0.07
N GLU A 94 18.18 -6.37 0.67
CA GLU A 94 17.73 -6.47 2.07
C GLU A 94 16.25 -6.86 2.13
N ASP A 95 15.96 -7.92 2.88
CA ASP A 95 14.60 -8.22 3.29
C ASP A 95 14.01 -7.02 4.05
N TYR A 96 12.72 -6.75 3.84
CA TYR A 96 12.05 -5.66 4.56
C TYR A 96 11.87 -6.04 6.04
N HIS A 97 12.58 -5.31 6.91
CA HIS A 97 12.55 -5.45 8.36
C HIS A 97 11.92 -4.21 9.01
N PRO A 98 10.59 -4.21 9.25
CA PRO A 98 9.90 -3.05 9.81
C PRO A 98 10.43 -2.65 11.19
N GLU A 99 10.93 -3.61 11.97
CA GLU A 99 11.57 -3.39 13.26
C GLU A 99 12.87 -2.60 13.15
N LYS A 100 13.63 -2.74 12.05
CA LYS A 100 14.92 -2.08 11.86
C LYS A 100 14.76 -0.57 11.82
N TRP A 101 13.82 -0.07 11.01
CA TRP A 101 13.54 1.36 10.93
C TRP A 101 13.06 1.93 12.27
N PHE A 102 12.26 1.17 13.02
CA PHE A 102 11.81 1.61 14.33
C PHE A 102 12.96 1.67 15.34
N ASN A 103 13.78 0.62 15.42
CA ASN A 103 14.96 0.55 16.30
C ASN A 103 16.00 1.63 16.00
N ASP A 104 16.07 2.11 14.75
CA ASP A 104 16.90 3.27 14.38
C ASP A 104 16.40 4.58 15.03
N ALA A 105 15.13 4.64 15.43
CA ALA A 105 14.51 5.82 16.04
C ALA A 105 14.44 5.76 17.58
N ILE A 106 14.41 4.56 18.17
CA ILE A 106 14.22 4.35 19.62
C ILE A 106 15.48 3.81 20.31
N LEU A 107 15.60 4.06 21.61
CA LEU A 107 16.72 3.62 22.43
C LEU A 107 16.63 2.12 22.73
N GLU A 108 15.42 1.62 22.94
CA GLU A 108 15.15 0.22 23.19
C GLU A 108 15.23 -0.60 21.91
N GLU A 109 15.82 -1.80 21.97
CA GLU A 109 15.80 -2.71 20.82
C GLU A 109 14.55 -3.58 20.86
N VAL A 110 13.68 -3.44 19.86
CA VAL A 110 12.54 -4.34 19.62
C VAL A 110 12.99 -5.45 18.68
N LYS A 111 13.01 -6.68 19.18
CA LYS A 111 13.33 -7.84 18.33
C LYS A 111 12.18 -8.17 17.39
N LYS A 112 12.49 -8.81 16.27
CA LYS A 112 11.50 -9.21 15.25
C LYS A 112 10.36 -10.05 15.84
N GLU A 113 10.64 -10.94 16.77
CA GLU A 113 9.64 -11.80 17.41
C GLU A 113 8.67 -11.01 18.31
N GLN A 114 9.07 -9.80 18.71
CA GLN A 114 8.27 -8.89 19.53
C GLN A 114 7.54 -7.84 18.67
N TRP A 115 7.72 -7.88 17.34
CA TRP A 115 7.10 -6.92 16.42
C TRP A 115 5.61 -7.21 16.25
N ASN A 116 4.81 -6.70 17.18
CA ASN A 116 3.36 -6.68 17.11
C ASN A 116 2.87 -5.25 17.35
N LEU A 117 2.32 -4.61 16.32
CA LEU A 117 1.86 -3.21 16.37
C LEU A 117 0.88 -2.93 17.52
N LYS A 118 0.01 -3.89 17.88
CA LYS A 118 -0.93 -3.71 19.00
C LYS A 118 -0.19 -3.62 20.33
N ASP A 119 0.78 -4.50 20.54
CA ASP A 119 1.55 -4.57 21.79
C ASP A 119 2.57 -3.42 21.88
N LEU A 120 3.04 -2.93 20.74
CA LEU A 120 3.93 -1.76 20.69
C LEU A 120 3.18 -0.46 20.97
N SER A 121 1.90 -0.35 20.57
CA SER A 121 1.11 0.88 20.76
C SER A 121 0.82 1.23 22.23
N THR A 122 0.94 0.25 23.14
CA THR A 122 0.68 0.42 24.57
C THR A 122 1.95 0.56 25.40
N LYS A 123 3.13 0.46 24.78
CA LYS A 123 4.43 0.60 25.43
C LYS A 123 4.97 2.01 25.25
N GLU A 124 5.57 2.53 26.30
CA GLU A 124 6.36 3.74 26.23
C GLU A 124 7.76 3.41 25.69
N PHE A 125 8.22 4.18 24.72
CA PHE A 125 9.55 4.08 24.12
C PHE A 125 10.28 5.40 24.25
N HIS A 126 11.56 5.33 24.50
CA HIS A 126 12.42 6.51 24.55
C HIS A 126 13.10 6.67 23.20
N PHE A 127 12.99 7.86 22.62
CA PHE A 127 13.58 8.13 21.32
C PHE A 127 15.06 8.47 21.44
N ARG A 128 15.85 8.08 20.42
CA ARG A 128 17.26 8.48 20.31
C ARG A 128 17.38 9.98 20.04
N ASP A 129 18.54 10.53 20.39
CA ASP A 129 18.92 11.86 19.94
C ASP A 129 18.91 11.93 18.41
N ASN A 130 18.23 12.93 17.84
CA ASN A 130 18.01 13.10 16.40
C ASN A 130 17.13 12.03 15.72
N TYR A 131 16.26 11.32 16.45
CA TYR A 131 15.30 10.37 15.84
C TYR A 131 14.48 10.97 14.69
N GLN A 132 14.30 12.30 14.66
CA GLN A 132 13.62 13.01 13.58
C GLN A 132 14.30 12.87 12.22
N LYS A 133 15.58 12.46 12.18
CA LYS A 133 16.31 12.17 10.94
C LYS A 133 16.16 10.71 10.50
N SER A 134 15.54 9.85 11.31
CA SER A 134 15.37 8.42 11.01
C SER A 134 14.37 8.19 9.87
N ASN A 135 14.52 7.07 9.17
CA ASN A 135 13.56 6.63 8.16
C ASN A 135 12.16 6.42 8.75
N TRP A 136 12.08 5.92 10.00
CA TRP A 136 10.80 5.75 10.68
C TRP A 136 10.08 7.09 10.87
N TYR A 137 10.75 8.11 11.42
CA TYR A 137 10.12 9.41 11.63
C TYR A 137 9.68 10.05 10.31
N ASN A 138 10.56 10.05 9.31
CA ASN A 138 10.26 10.58 7.98
C ASN A 138 9.04 9.87 7.36
N PHE A 139 8.92 8.55 7.53
CA PHE A 139 7.76 7.80 7.09
C PHE A 139 6.47 8.20 7.83
N GLN A 140 6.51 8.39 9.16
CA GLN A 140 5.35 8.84 9.93
C GLN A 140 4.89 10.23 9.48
N GLU A 141 5.81 11.18 9.29
CA GLU A 141 5.47 12.52 8.81
C GLU A 141 4.90 12.49 7.38
N ALA A 142 5.47 11.67 6.50
CA ALA A 142 4.92 11.46 5.16
C ALA A 142 3.50 10.87 5.21
N ALA A 143 3.23 9.91 6.09
CA ALA A 143 1.90 9.32 6.26
C ALA A 143 0.88 10.35 6.78
N LYS A 144 1.25 11.17 7.77
CA LYS A 144 0.41 12.28 8.27
C LYS A 144 0.09 13.28 7.16
N GLN A 145 1.10 13.68 6.39
CA GLN A 145 0.92 14.61 5.29
C GLN A 145 0.03 14.01 4.19
N TYR A 146 0.19 12.72 3.89
CA TYR A 146 -0.64 12.02 2.92
C TYR A 146 -2.11 11.99 3.37
N LEU A 147 -2.38 11.70 4.65
CA LEU A 147 -3.73 11.76 5.21
C LEU A 147 -4.34 13.16 5.07
N LYS A 148 -3.60 14.20 5.46
CA LYS A 148 -4.05 15.59 5.31
C LYS A 148 -4.36 15.96 3.86
N ASN A 149 -3.52 15.53 2.92
CA ASN A 149 -3.75 15.75 1.49
C ASN A 149 -5.00 14.99 1.01
N ALA A 150 -5.17 13.74 1.43
CA ALA A 150 -6.35 12.95 1.10
C ALA A 150 -7.63 13.62 1.62
N GLU A 151 -7.63 14.12 2.85
CA GLU A 151 -8.76 14.87 3.42
C GLU A 151 -9.10 16.13 2.60
N ILE A 152 -8.09 16.91 2.19
CA ILE A 152 -8.31 18.12 1.37
C ILE A 152 -8.97 17.75 0.02
N ILE A 153 -8.52 16.67 -0.61
CA ILE A 153 -9.04 16.21 -1.91
C ILE A 153 -10.46 15.63 -1.75
N LEU A 154 -10.68 14.84 -0.70
CA LEU A 154 -11.94 14.12 -0.51
C LEU A 154 -13.04 15.00 0.09
N ARG A 155 -12.70 16.00 0.92
CA ARG A 155 -13.69 16.83 1.62
C ARG A 155 -14.71 17.48 0.66
N PRO A 156 -14.33 18.13 -0.46
CA PRO A 156 -15.31 18.69 -1.40
C PRO A 156 -16.22 17.63 -2.03
N LEU A 157 -15.67 16.45 -2.35
CA LEU A 157 -16.43 15.33 -2.89
C LEU A 157 -17.45 14.81 -1.88
N LEU A 158 -17.03 14.62 -0.63
CA LEU A 158 -17.89 14.17 0.46
C LEU A 158 -18.99 15.21 0.76
N SER A 159 -18.67 16.49 0.83
CA SER A 159 -19.68 17.55 1.02
C SER A 159 -20.67 17.63 -0.15
N SER A 160 -20.24 17.34 -1.38
CA SER A 160 -21.14 17.28 -2.54
C SER A 160 -22.05 16.04 -2.56
N LEU A 161 -21.60 14.95 -1.93
CA LEU A 161 -22.38 13.72 -1.74
C LEU A 161 -23.39 13.91 -0.61
N GLU A 162 -23.03 14.60 0.47
CA GLU A 162 -23.94 14.99 1.56
C GLU A 162 -25.05 15.94 1.08
N MET A 163 -24.81 16.78 0.06
CA MET A 163 -25.86 17.59 -0.56
C MET A 163 -26.76 16.84 -1.56
N LYS A 164 -26.47 15.56 -1.84
CA LYS A 164 -27.35 14.67 -2.62
C LYS A 164 -28.30 13.86 -1.75
N GLU A 165 -28.49 14.31 -0.52
CA GLU A 165 -29.57 13.86 0.33
C GLU A 165 -30.80 14.77 0.15
N TRP A 166 -31.76 14.23 -0.61
CA TRP A 166 -33.20 14.55 -0.79
C TRP A 166 -33.61 15.80 -1.57
#